data_AF-A0A553FQY2-F1
#
_entry.id   AF-A0A553FQY2-F1
#
_cell.length_a   1.000
_cell.length_b   1.000
_cell.length_c   1.000
_cell.angle_alpha   90.00
_cell.angle_beta   90.00
_cell.angle_gamma   90.00
#
_symmetry.space_group_name_H-M   'P 1'
#
loop_
_entity.id
_entity.type
_entity.pdbx_description
1 polymer ?
#
loop_
_entity_poly.entity_id
_entity_poly.type
_entity_poly.pdbx_seq_one_letter_code
_entity_poly.pdbx_strand_id
1 'polypeptide(L)'
;MGDIETYLRLRNSGIALVEHIPGTPDELRALGADPADATELAGLHQVYFGPTRFTGKQRKARASALKQRHSLSTLTLIETYVSKVKKTLDAWNLRAKLAATPAHRIPTV
;
A
#
# COMPACT_ATOMS: atom_id res chain seq x y z
N MET A 1 -1.70 -6.28 -25.84
CA MET A 1 -0.85 -6.04 -24.65
C MET A 1 -0.38 -7.39 -24.18
N GLY A 2 0.93 -7.64 -24.17
CA GLY A 2 1.48 -8.94 -23.76
C GLY A 2 1.40 -9.16 -22.24
N ASP A 3 1.63 -10.39 -21.79
CA ASP A 3 1.55 -10.77 -20.37
C ASP A 3 2.53 -9.95 -19.51
N ILE A 4 3.73 -9.70 -20.01
CA ILE A 4 4.78 -8.90 -19.32
C ILE A 4 4.38 -7.42 -19.21
N GLU A 5 3.78 -6.84 -20.24
CA GLU A 5 3.30 -5.45 -20.21
C GLU A 5 2.16 -5.31 -19.20
N THR A 6 1.25 -6.28 -19.17
CA THR A 6 0.16 -6.34 -18.20
C THR A 6 0.70 -6.47 -16.78
N TYR A 7 1.65 -7.38 -16.56
CA TYR A 7 2.32 -7.55 -15.28
C TYR A 7 3.00 -6.26 -14.80
N LEU A 8 3.81 -5.61 -15.65
CA LEU A 8 4.51 -4.37 -15.29
C LEU A 8 3.52 -3.23 -14.99
N ARG A 9 2.42 -3.14 -15.74
CA ARG A 9 1.35 -2.15 -15.48
C ARG A 9 0.68 -2.40 -14.14
N LEU A 10 0.30 -3.65 -13.84
CA LEU A 10 -0.33 -4.01 -12.56
C LEU A 10 0.64 -3.76 -11.40
N ARG A 11 1.91 -4.17 -11.56
CA ARG A 11 2.96 -3.97 -10.57
C ARG A 11 3.19 -2.49 -10.24
N ASN A 12 3.11 -1.60 -11.22
CA ASN A 12 3.26 -0.15 -11.03
C ASN A 12 1.95 0.54 -10.59
N SER A 13 0.87 -0.22 -10.41
CA SER A 13 -0.45 0.30 -10.00
C SER A 13 -0.84 -0.22 -8.61
N GLY A 14 0.14 -0.39 -7.71
CA GLY A 14 -0.05 -1.05 -6.42
C GLY A 14 -1.20 -0.48 -5.60
N ILE A 15 -1.31 0.85 -5.49
CA ILE A 15 -2.41 1.45 -4.71
C ILE A 15 -3.80 1.20 -5.33
N ALA A 16 -3.88 1.11 -6.66
CA ALA A 16 -5.13 0.80 -7.36
C ALA A 16 -5.49 -0.69 -7.22
N LEU A 17 -4.49 -1.57 -7.19
CA LEU A 17 -4.72 -2.98 -6.82
C LEU A 17 -5.27 -3.09 -5.40
N VAL A 18 -4.69 -2.34 -4.46
CA VAL A 18 -5.12 -2.38 -3.06
C VAL A 18 -6.57 -1.97 -2.88
N GLU A 19 -7.10 -1.06 -3.69
CA GLU A 19 -8.52 -0.66 -3.66
C GLU A 19 -9.49 -1.82 -3.93
N HIS A 20 -9.07 -2.81 -4.72
CA HIS A 20 -9.89 -3.94 -5.14
C HIS A 20 -9.63 -5.22 -4.33
N ILE A 21 -8.76 -5.15 -3.32
CA ILE A 21 -8.48 -6.29 -2.45
C ILE A 21 -9.71 -6.59 -1.57
N PRO A 22 -10.14 -7.86 -1.49
CA PRO A 22 -11.15 -8.27 -0.51
C PRO A 22 -10.76 -7.86 0.91
N GLY A 23 -11.75 -7.56 1.75
CA GLY A 23 -11.52 -6.96 3.06
C GLY A 23 -10.82 -7.88 4.06
N THR A 24 -10.69 -9.18 3.78
CA THR A 24 -10.15 -10.18 4.71
C THR A 24 -9.08 -11.08 4.09
N PRO A 25 -8.10 -11.56 4.91
CA PRO A 25 -7.13 -12.56 4.46
C PRO A 25 -7.78 -13.86 3.95
N ASP A 26 -8.91 -14.26 4.51
CA ASP A 26 -9.60 -15.51 4.17
C ASP A 26 -10.14 -15.50 2.74
N GLU A 27 -10.71 -14.37 2.32
CA GLU A 27 -11.17 -14.16 0.95
C GLU A 27 -10.01 -14.19 -0.04
N LEU A 28 -8.86 -13.58 0.31
CA LEU A 28 -7.65 -13.63 -0.52
C LEU A 28 -7.08 -15.05 -0.64
N ARG A 29 -7.09 -15.83 0.45
CA ARG A 29 -6.69 -17.25 0.41
C ARG A 29 -7.61 -18.09 -0.46
N ALA A 30 -8.92 -17.81 -0.46
CA ALA A 30 -9.87 -18.47 -1.37
C ALA A 30 -9.59 -18.16 -2.86
N LEU A 31 -8.94 -17.03 -3.15
CA LEU A 31 -8.45 -16.66 -4.49
C LEU A 31 -7.08 -17.26 -4.84
N GLY A 32 -6.48 -18.04 -3.92
CA GLY A 32 -5.19 -18.71 -4.14
C GLY A 32 -3.96 -17.94 -3.65
N ALA A 33 -4.12 -16.84 -2.92
CA ALA A 33 -3.00 -16.19 -2.25
C ALA A 33 -2.45 -17.09 -1.13
N ASP A 34 -1.12 -17.09 -0.94
CA ASP A 34 -0.52 -17.73 0.22
C ASP A 34 -0.91 -16.97 1.52
N PRO A 35 -0.84 -17.62 2.70
CA PRO A 35 -1.17 -16.96 3.96
C PRO A 35 -0.40 -15.66 4.25
N ALA A 36 0.88 -15.56 3.86
CA ALA A 36 1.68 -14.36 4.09
C ALA A 36 1.20 -13.20 3.19
N ASP A 37 1.08 -13.44 1.89
CA ASP A 37 0.59 -12.49 0.90
C ASP A 37 -0.83 -12.01 1.25
N ALA A 38 -1.73 -12.94 1.63
CA ALA A 38 -3.09 -12.60 2.03
C ALA A 38 -3.14 -11.64 3.24
N THR A 39 -2.27 -11.87 4.22
CA THR A 39 -2.18 -11.02 5.42
C THR A 39 -1.63 -9.64 5.08
N GLU A 40 -0.57 -9.58 4.27
CA GLU A 40 0.05 -8.33 3.84
C GLU A 40 -0.94 -7.47 3.03
N LEU A 41 -1.60 -8.07 2.05
CA LEU A 41 -2.57 -7.43 1.16
C LEU A 41 -3.79 -6.90 1.93
N ALA A 42 -4.36 -7.70 2.83
CA ALA A 42 -5.46 -7.26 3.69
C ALA A 42 -5.02 -6.11 4.62
N GLY A 43 -3.79 -6.17 5.15
CA GLY A 43 -3.20 -5.10 5.97
C GLY A 43 -3.08 -3.78 5.21
N LEU A 44 -2.58 -3.83 3.97
CA LEU A 44 -2.51 -2.65 3.10
C LEU A 44 -3.90 -2.08 2.80
N HIS A 45 -4.88 -2.93 2.48
CA HIS A 45 -6.27 -2.49 2.27
C HIS A 45 -6.81 -1.78 3.51
N GLN A 46 -6.63 -2.36 4.69
CA GLN A 46 -7.10 -1.76 5.94
C GLN A 46 -6.44 -0.39 6.23
N VAL A 47 -5.16 -0.22 5.92
CA VAL A 47 -4.47 1.06 6.12
C VAL A 47 -4.96 2.13 5.15
N TYR A 48 -5.03 1.80 3.85
CA TYR A 48 -5.26 2.80 2.80
C TYR A 48 -6.74 3.04 2.50
N PHE A 49 -7.62 2.07 2.73
CA PHE A 49 -9.04 2.11 2.41
C PHE A 49 -9.95 1.80 3.60
N GLY A 50 -9.43 1.21 4.67
CA GLY A 50 -10.17 0.99 5.91
C GLY A 50 -10.50 2.28 6.68
N PRO A 51 -11.37 2.18 7.70
CA PRO A 51 -11.80 3.32 8.50
C PRO A 51 -10.66 3.94 9.31
N THR A 52 -10.57 5.27 9.32
CA THR A 52 -9.57 6.01 10.11
C THR A 52 -10.08 7.41 10.47
N ARG A 53 -9.64 7.93 11.63
CA ARG A 53 -9.88 9.33 12.03
C ARG A 53 -9.07 10.33 11.20
N PHE A 54 -8.05 9.86 10.45
CA PHE A 54 -7.14 10.70 9.65
C PHE A 54 -7.47 10.65 8.15
N THR A 55 -8.76 10.70 7.80
CA THR A 55 -9.27 10.56 6.41
C THR A 55 -8.58 11.49 5.41
N GLY A 56 -8.29 12.73 5.80
CA GLY A 56 -7.56 13.69 4.96
C GLY A 56 -6.14 13.24 4.61
N LYS A 57 -5.42 12.65 5.58
CA LYS A 57 -4.06 12.12 5.36
C LYS A 57 -4.09 10.81 4.58
N GLN A 58 -5.08 9.95 4.83
CA GLN A 58 -5.30 8.73 4.05
C GLN A 58 -5.55 9.03 2.57
N ARG A 59 -6.47 9.95 2.27
CA ARG A 59 -6.73 10.41 0.89
C ARG A 59 -5.48 11.01 0.24
N LYS A 60 -4.72 11.84 0.97
CA LYS A 60 -3.46 12.41 0.45
C LYS A 60 -2.42 11.34 0.16
N ALA A 61 -2.27 10.36 1.05
CA ALA A 61 -1.34 9.25 0.86
C ALA A 61 -1.72 8.42 -0.37
N ARG A 62 -3.01 8.06 -0.54
CA ARG A 62 -3.50 7.36 -1.73
C ARG A 62 -3.22 8.13 -3.02
N ALA A 63 -3.59 9.42 -3.07
CA ALA A 63 -3.37 10.25 -4.24
C ALA A 63 -1.88 10.39 -4.59
N SER A 64 -1.02 10.50 -3.58
CA SER A 64 0.43 10.58 -3.77
C SER A 64 1.01 9.26 -4.27
N ALA A 65 0.58 8.13 -3.70
CA ALA A 65 1.00 6.80 -4.14
C ALA A 65 0.58 6.51 -5.59
N LEU A 66 -0.62 6.95 -5.99
CA LEU A 66 -1.10 6.84 -7.36
C LEU A 66 -0.23 7.68 -8.31
N LYS A 67 0.06 8.93 -7.93
CA LYS A 67 0.93 9.83 -8.71
C LYS A 67 2.34 9.28 -8.87
N GLN A 68 2.90 8.68 -7.82
CA GLN A 68 4.23 8.09 -7.84
C GLN A 68 4.28 6.69 -8.45
N ARG A 69 3.13 6.10 -8.80
CA ARG A 69 3.02 4.73 -9.33
C ARG A 69 3.65 3.69 -8.39
N HIS A 70 3.38 3.84 -7.09
CA HIS A 70 3.93 2.93 -6.08
C HIS A 70 3.42 1.51 -6.29
N SER A 71 4.34 0.56 -6.36
CA SER A 71 4.06 -0.87 -6.33
C SER A 71 3.65 -1.34 -4.94
N LEU A 72 3.07 -2.54 -4.85
CA LEU A 72 2.75 -3.18 -3.56
C LEU A 72 3.98 -3.24 -2.64
N SER A 73 5.12 -3.70 -3.16
CA SER A 73 6.38 -3.75 -2.41
C SER A 73 6.81 -2.39 -1.85
N THR A 74 6.57 -1.30 -2.58
CA THR A 74 6.89 0.05 -2.10
C THR A 74 5.93 0.47 -0.99
N LEU A 75 4.64 0.14 -1.09
CA LEU A 75 3.67 0.40 -0.02
C LEU A 75 4.02 -0.39 1.25
N THR A 76 4.39 -1.66 1.12
CA THR A 76 4.83 -2.50 2.25
C THR A 76 6.09 -1.95 2.92
N LEU A 77 7.06 -1.47 2.12
CA LEU A 77 8.25 -0.80 2.65
C LEU A 77 7.89 0.47 3.44
N ILE A 78 6.96 1.28 2.93
CA ILE A 78 6.44 2.46 3.64
C ILE A 78 5.85 2.03 4.98
N GLU A 79 4.99 1.01 4.99
CA GLU A 79 4.35 0.55 6.22
C GLU A 79 5.33 -0.07 7.23
N THR A 80 6.43 -0.66 6.74
CA THR A 80 7.54 -1.14 7.58
C THR A 80 8.27 0.02 8.29
N TYR A 81 8.41 1.18 7.65
CA TYR A 81 8.93 2.38 8.32
C TYR A 81 7.91 2.99 9.28
N VAL A 82 6.64 3.03 8.87
CA VAL A 82 5.58 3.65 9.65
C VAL A 82 5.26 2.88 10.93
N SER A 83 5.35 1.54 10.90
CA SER A 83 5.13 0.68 12.07
C SER A 83 6.09 0.97 13.24
N LYS A 84 7.27 1.52 12.95
CA LYS A 84 8.27 1.92 13.96
C LYS A 84 7.89 3.21 14.71
N VAL A 85 6.89 3.96 14.21
CA VAL A 85 6.46 5.24 14.80
C VAL A 85 5.32 5.01 15.80
N LYS A 86 5.58 5.25 17.09
CA LYS A 86 4.62 5.01 18.18
C LYS A 86 3.42 5.95 18.18
N LYS A 87 3.59 7.21 17.75
CA LYS A 87 2.53 8.22 17.76
C LYS A 87 1.72 8.15 16.47
N THR A 88 0.42 7.90 16.58
CA THR A 88 -0.47 7.70 15.42
C THR A 88 -0.48 8.88 14.44
N LEU A 89 -0.48 10.12 14.95
CA LEU A 89 -0.42 11.31 14.10
C LEU A 89 0.90 11.37 13.31
N ASP A 90 2.02 11.08 13.96
CA ASP A 90 3.35 11.07 13.34
C ASP A 90 3.49 9.94 12.33
N ALA A 91 2.90 8.77 12.63
CA ALA A 91 2.82 7.65 11.70
C ALA A 91 2.08 8.06 10.40
N TRP A 92 0.96 8.77 10.51
CA TRP A 92 0.26 9.30 9.34
C TRP A 92 1.02 10.41 8.61
N ASN A 93 1.75 11.26 9.33
CA ASN A 93 2.61 12.26 8.73
C ASN A 93 3.74 11.61 7.93
N LEU A 94 4.39 10.59 8.50
CA LEU A 94 5.44 9.82 7.84
C LEU A 94 4.90 9.09 6.61
N ARG A 95 3.76 8.40 6.74
CA ARG A 95 3.10 7.71 5.63
C ARG A 95 2.82 8.65 4.46
N ALA A 96 2.23 9.82 4.74
CA ALA A 96 1.95 10.80 3.69
C ALA A 96 3.23 11.36 3.04
N LYS A 97 4.31 11.55 3.82
CA LYS A 97 5.62 11.99 3.32
C LYS A 97 6.25 10.94 2.40
N LEU A 98 6.30 9.69 2.84
CA LEU A 98 6.89 8.60 2.06
C LEU A 98 6.06 8.26 0.82
N ALA A 99 4.72 8.28 0.92
CA ALA A 99 3.85 8.11 -0.25
C ALA A 99 4.03 9.20 -1.32
N ALA A 100 4.47 10.41 -0.93
CA ALA A 100 4.81 11.49 -1.85
C ALA A 100 6.24 11.43 -2.39
N THR A 101 7.09 10.57 -1.83
CA THR A 101 8.48 10.38 -2.23
C THR A 101 8.54 9.36 -3.39
N PRO A 102 9.26 9.63 -4.50
CA PRO A 102 9.46 8.63 -5.55
C PRO A 102 10.08 7.35 -4.99
N ALA A 103 9.67 6.18 -5.47
CA ALA A 103 10.04 4.88 -4.89
C ALA A 103 11.57 4.70 -4.75
N HIS A 104 12.35 5.12 -5.75
CA HIS A 104 13.82 5.02 -5.75
C HIS A 104 14.53 5.93 -4.72
N ARG A 105 13.80 6.83 -4.04
CA ARG A 105 14.32 7.70 -2.98
C ARG A 105 13.86 7.29 -1.59
N ILE A 106 13.03 6.25 -1.48
CA ILE A 106 12.70 5.64 -0.21
C ILE A 106 13.87 4.70 0.10
N PRO A 107 14.60 4.89 1.21
CA PRO A 107 15.69 3.99 1.57
C PRO A 107 15.17 2.56 1.63
N THR A 108 15.93 1.60 1.13
CA THR A 108 15.71 0.18 1.40
C THR A 108 16.45 -0.15 2.70
N VAL A 109 15.77 -0.86 3.61
CA VAL A 109 16.36 -1.33 4.88
C VAL A 109 17.25 -2.54 4.61
#